data_AF-A0A965G689-F1
#
_entry.id   AF-A0A965G689-F1
#
_cell.length_a   1.000
_cell.length_b   1.000
_cell.length_c   1.000
_cell.angle_alpha   90.00
_cell.angle_beta   90.00
_cell.angle_gamma   90.00
#
_symmetry.space_group_name_H-M   'P 1'
#
loop_
_entity.id
_entity.type
_entity.pdbx_description
1 polymer ?
#
loop_
_entity_poly.entity_id
_entity_poly.type
_entity_poly.pdbx_seq_one_letter_code
_entity_poly.pdbx_strand_id
1 'polypeptide(L)'
;MGAGFFTSFFMLRMILVAFGGEPKNDAARHAHEGSIFLTAPMALLAVLTLVGGLLPVESYLHFQHPEAHETWTLWISLLVALAGFVPAYFLYRQATKDPISIPVLREKFYVDEIYQRVFVSPQDAFARLTDAFEGWVVRGFLVRGSGVVARASGQGLRLVQCGQVQIYAAVFILGVFLLLGWLWRQG
;
A
#
# COMPACT_ATOMS: atom_id res chain seq x y z
N MET A 1 -6.96 -22.55 -24.86
CA MET A 1 -6.84 -23.96 -24.41
C MET A 1 -5.74 -24.16 -23.36
N GLY A 2 -4.49 -23.71 -23.59
CA GLY A 2 -3.39 -23.86 -22.61
C GLY A 2 -3.65 -23.25 -21.23
N ALA A 3 -4.37 -22.13 -21.14
CA ALA A 3 -4.76 -21.54 -19.85
C ALA A 3 -5.57 -22.52 -18.97
N GLY A 4 -6.49 -23.29 -19.56
CA GLY A 4 -7.31 -24.26 -18.82
C GLY A 4 -6.47 -25.40 -18.21
N PHE A 5 -5.46 -25.88 -18.95
CA PHE A 5 -4.49 -26.86 -18.45
C PHE A 5 -3.68 -26.31 -17.26
N PHE A 6 -3.17 -25.08 -17.36
CA PHE A 6 -2.38 -24.50 -16.28
C PHE A 6 -3.23 -24.18 -15.05
N THR A 7 -4.47 -23.72 -15.25
CA THR A 7 -5.42 -23.46 -14.15
C THR A 7 -5.75 -24.74 -13.39
N SER A 8 -6.11 -25.82 -14.09
CA SER A 8 -6.42 -27.09 -13.44
C SER A 8 -5.20 -27.70 -12.73
N PHE A 9 -4.02 -27.61 -13.35
CA PHE A 9 -2.75 -28.02 -12.76
C PHE A 9 -2.46 -27.24 -11.46
N PHE A 10 -2.57 -25.91 -11.49
CA PHE A 10 -2.30 -25.05 -10.34
C PHE A 10 -3.32 -25.26 -9.20
N MET A 11 -4.61 -25.34 -9.51
CA MET A 11 -5.67 -25.55 -8.52
C MET A 11 -5.51 -26.91 -7.84
N LEU A 12 -5.27 -27.98 -8.60
CA LEU A 12 -5.05 -29.31 -8.03
C LEU A 12 -3.75 -29.36 -7.20
N ARG A 13 -2.68 -28.73 -7.67
CA ARG A 13 -1.44 -28.57 -6.91
C ARG A 13 -1.71 -27.92 -5.55
N MET A 14 -2.48 -26.83 -5.49
CA MET A 14 -2.82 -26.18 -4.22
C MET A 14 -3.60 -27.09 -3.28
N ILE A 15 -4.59 -27.84 -3.78
CA ILE A 15 -5.37 -28.78 -2.97
C ILE A 15 -4.47 -29.88 -2.41
N LEU A 16 -3.62 -30.50 -3.24
CA LEU A 16 -2.73 -31.58 -2.81
C LEU A 16 -1.68 -31.10 -1.80
N VAL A 17 -1.11 -29.91 -2.00
CA VAL A 17 -0.11 -29.35 -1.08
C VAL A 17 -0.73 -28.88 0.24
N ALA A 18 -1.97 -28.36 0.21
CA ALA A 18 -2.66 -27.87 1.41
C ALA A 18 -3.27 -29.00 2.27
N PHE A 19 -3.86 -30.02 1.63
CA PHE A 19 -4.62 -31.07 2.33
C PHE A 19 -4.01 -32.48 2.24
N GLY A 20 -3.16 -32.76 1.25
CA GLY A 20 -2.65 -34.11 0.99
C GLY A 20 -1.31 -34.45 1.66
N GLY A 21 -0.61 -33.47 2.23
CA GLY A 21 0.70 -33.63 2.84
C GLY A 21 0.68 -33.68 4.38
N GLU A 22 1.83 -34.01 4.97
CA GLU A 22 1.99 -33.95 6.44
C GLU A 22 1.91 -32.51 6.97
N PRO A 23 1.36 -32.30 8.18
CA PRO A 23 1.28 -30.99 8.80
C PRO A 23 2.68 -30.39 9.00
N LYS A 24 2.95 -29.27 8.32
CA LYS A 24 4.29 -28.65 8.32
C LYS A 24 4.62 -27.89 9.62
N ASN A 25 3.59 -27.49 10.39
CA ASN A 25 3.71 -26.69 11.61
C ASN A 25 2.81 -27.25 12.73
N ASP A 26 3.14 -27.02 14.00
CA ASP A 26 2.33 -27.48 15.16
C ASP A 26 0.92 -26.87 15.22
N ALA A 27 0.76 -25.65 14.70
CA ALA A 27 -0.55 -25.01 14.54
C ALA A 27 -1.45 -25.77 13.54
N ALA A 28 -0.86 -26.38 12.50
CA ALA A 28 -1.62 -27.17 11.54
C ALA A 28 -2.07 -28.52 12.13
N ARG A 29 -1.34 -29.05 13.13
CA ARG A 29 -1.71 -30.29 13.83
C ARG A 29 -2.96 -30.14 14.71
N HIS A 30 -3.19 -28.93 15.22
CA HIS A 30 -4.33 -28.61 16.08
C HIS A 30 -5.38 -27.76 15.34
N ALA A 31 -5.39 -27.82 14.00
CA ALA A 31 -6.38 -27.10 13.20
C ALA A 31 -7.77 -27.71 13.44
N HIS A 32 -8.63 -26.95 14.11
CA HIS A 32 -10.03 -27.29 14.27
C HIS A 32 -10.84 -26.76 13.10
N GLU A 33 -11.96 -27.42 12.81
CA GLU A 33 -12.92 -26.96 11.82
C GLU A 33 -13.40 -25.53 12.15
N GLY A 34 -13.62 -24.73 11.11
CA GLY A 34 -14.09 -23.36 11.28
C GLY A 34 -15.47 -23.32 11.95
N SER A 35 -15.73 -22.27 12.73
CA SER A 35 -17.06 -22.04 13.31
C SER A 35 -18.15 -22.04 12.24
N ILE A 36 -19.39 -22.35 12.62
CA ILE A 36 -20.56 -22.36 11.73
C ILE A 36 -20.73 -21.05 10.94
N PHE A 37 -20.29 -19.93 11.52
CA PHE A 37 -20.32 -18.62 10.86
C PHE A 37 -19.36 -18.52 9.66
N LEU A 38 -18.35 -19.39 9.56
CA LEU A 38 -17.45 -19.50 8.40
C LEU A 38 -17.93 -20.55 7.39
N THR A 39 -18.47 -21.68 7.85
CA THR A 39 -18.88 -22.78 6.97
C THR A 39 -20.23 -22.54 6.31
N ALA A 40 -21.18 -21.89 6.99
CA ALA A 40 -22.51 -21.63 6.45
C ALA A 40 -22.48 -20.77 5.16
N PRO A 41 -21.73 -19.64 5.08
CA PRO A 41 -21.62 -18.88 3.84
C PRO A 41 -20.98 -19.68 2.69
N MET A 42 -19.94 -20.45 2.96
CA MET A 42 -19.27 -21.28 1.95
C MET A 42 -20.17 -22.39 1.42
N ALA A 43 -20.93 -23.05 2.30
CA ALA A 43 -21.89 -24.08 1.93
C ALA A 43 -23.04 -23.50 1.09
N LEU A 44 -23.56 -22.33 1.47
CA LEU A 44 -24.57 -21.62 0.69
C LEU A 44 -24.05 -21.29 -0.72
N LEU A 45 -22.85 -20.73 -0.85
CA LEU A 45 -22.23 -20.43 -2.14
C LEU A 45 -22.00 -21.68 -3.00
N ALA A 46 -21.63 -22.81 -2.39
CA ALA A 46 -21.48 -24.08 -3.10
C ALA A 46 -22.82 -24.55 -3.69
N VAL A 47 -23.91 -24.46 -2.93
CA VAL A 47 -25.27 -24.78 -3.42
C VAL A 47 -25.67 -23.82 -4.55
N LEU A 48 -25.43 -22.51 -4.38
CA LEU A 48 -25.71 -21.52 -5.42
C LEU A 48 -24.93 -21.79 -6.71
N THR A 49 -23.69 -22.28 -6.62
CA THR A 49 -22.87 -22.64 -7.77
C THR A 49 -23.45 -23.85 -8.51
N LEU A 50 -23.93 -24.86 -7.79
CA LEU A 50 -24.60 -26.02 -8.38
C LEU A 50 -25.90 -25.62 -9.08
N VAL A 51 -26.75 -24.82 -8.43
CA VAL A 51 -28.01 -24.34 -9.00
C VAL A 51 -27.75 -23.43 -10.19
N GLY A 52 -26.83 -22.47 -10.06
CA GLY A 52 -26.46 -21.52 -11.11
C GLY A 52 -25.90 -22.20 -12.36
N GLY A 53 -25.15 -23.28 -12.21
CA GLY A 53 -24.64 -24.07 -13.33
C GLY A 53 -25.72 -24.84 -14.11
N LEU A 54 -26.88 -25.10 -13.48
CA LEU A 54 -28.02 -25.76 -14.13
C LEU A 54 -28.98 -24.77 -14.82
N LEU A 55 -28.89 -23.48 -14.48
CA LEU A 55 -29.71 -22.44 -15.08
C LEU A 55 -29.20 -22.13 -16.51
N PRO A 56 -30.05 -22.14 -17.54
CA PRO A 56 -29.65 -21.82 -18.91
C PRO A 56 -29.54 -20.30 -19.10
N VAL A 57 -28.55 -19.69 -18.45
CA VAL A 57 -28.34 -18.23 -18.42
C VAL A 57 -28.18 -17.63 -19.83
N GLU A 58 -27.64 -18.42 -20.77
CA GLU A 58 -27.52 -18.06 -22.19
C GLU A 58 -28.86 -17.74 -22.86
N SER A 59 -29.96 -18.36 -22.40
CA SER A 59 -31.30 -18.08 -22.94
C SER A 59 -31.87 -16.74 -22.47
N TYR A 60 -31.35 -16.20 -21.36
CA TYR A 60 -31.81 -14.94 -20.75
C TYR A 60 -30.93 -13.76 -21.12
N LEU A 61 -29.65 -13.99 -21.40
CA LEU A 61 -28.71 -12.98 -21.85
C LEU A 61 -28.66 -13.07 -23.37
N HIS A 62 -29.26 -12.10 -24.08
CA HIS A 62 -29.22 -11.97 -25.55
C HIS A 62 -27.80 -11.68 -26.07
N PHE A 63 -26.83 -12.52 -25.74
CA PHE A 63 -25.51 -12.48 -26.34
C PHE A 63 -25.67 -12.78 -27.83
N GLN A 64 -25.25 -11.83 -28.67
CA GLN A 64 -25.04 -12.09 -30.08
C GLN A 64 -24.01 -13.22 -30.17
N HIS A 65 -24.43 -14.43 -30.49
CA HIS A 65 -23.54 -15.59 -30.61
C HIS A 65 -22.49 -15.30 -31.71
N PRO A 66 -21.23 -14.97 -31.36
CA PRO A 66 -20.19 -14.92 -32.37
C PRO A 66 -19.94 -16.38 -32.76
N GLU A 67 -20.26 -16.74 -34.01
CA GLU A 67 -19.90 -17.95 -34.75
C GLU A 67 -19.91 -19.27 -33.92
N ALA A 68 -20.86 -20.16 -34.23
CA ALA A 68 -20.99 -21.48 -33.61
C ALA A 68 -19.63 -22.15 -33.37
N HIS A 69 -19.19 -22.20 -32.10
CA HIS A 69 -18.05 -23.01 -31.72
C HIS A 69 -18.38 -24.46 -32.08
N GLU A 70 -17.64 -24.99 -33.05
CA GLU A 70 -17.76 -26.37 -33.46
C GLU A 70 -17.66 -27.31 -32.24
N THR A 71 -18.60 -28.24 -32.09
CA THR A 71 -18.75 -29.11 -30.90
C THR A 71 -17.45 -29.81 -30.49
N TRP A 72 -16.55 -30.11 -31.44
CA TRP A 72 -15.26 -30.74 -31.15
C TRP A 72 -14.31 -29.84 -30.33
N THR A 73 -14.40 -28.52 -30.47
CA THR A 73 -13.55 -27.57 -29.73
C THR A 73 -13.87 -27.57 -28.23
N LEU A 74 -15.14 -27.76 -27.87
CA LEU A 74 -15.59 -27.91 -26.47
C LEU A 74 -14.95 -29.17 -25.85
N TRP A 75 -15.06 -30.31 -26.53
CA TRP A 75 -14.48 -31.56 -26.05
C TRP A 75 -12.96 -31.50 -25.91
N ILE A 76 -12.26 -30.89 -26.88
CA ILE A 76 -10.82 -30.69 -26.77
C ILE A 76 -10.48 -29.77 -25.60
N SER A 77 -11.21 -28.67 -25.41
CA SER A 77 -10.95 -27.75 -24.30
C SER A 77 -11.14 -28.41 -22.93
N LEU A 78 -12.17 -29.25 -22.81
CA LEU A 78 -12.45 -30.04 -21.62
C LEU A 78 -11.34 -31.08 -21.36
N LEU A 79 -10.93 -31.82 -22.40
CA LEU A 79 -9.84 -32.79 -22.30
C LEU A 79 -8.52 -32.13 -21.92
N VAL A 80 -8.18 -30.98 -22.51
CA VAL A 80 -6.96 -30.23 -22.19
C VAL A 80 -7.00 -29.71 -20.75
N ALA A 81 -8.15 -29.21 -20.28
CA ALA A 81 -8.32 -28.81 -18.88
C ALA A 81 -8.14 -30.01 -17.94
N LEU A 82 -8.77 -31.15 -18.21
CA LEU A 82 -8.62 -32.36 -17.38
C LEU A 82 -7.21 -32.94 -17.42
N ALA A 83 -6.51 -32.83 -18.55
CA ALA A 83 -5.14 -33.31 -18.70
C ALA A 83 -4.17 -32.64 -17.71
N GLY A 84 -4.46 -31.41 -17.26
CA GLY A 84 -3.64 -30.71 -16.25
C GLY A 84 -3.66 -31.37 -14.86
N PHE A 85 -4.68 -32.17 -14.55
CA PHE A 85 -4.75 -32.92 -13.29
C PHE A 85 -3.72 -34.05 -13.21
N VAL A 86 -3.41 -34.70 -14.34
CA VAL A 86 -2.49 -35.84 -14.40
C VAL A 86 -1.10 -35.47 -13.87
N PRO A 87 -0.37 -34.48 -14.44
CA PRO A 87 0.95 -34.12 -13.95
C PRO A 87 0.91 -33.51 -12.54
N ALA A 88 -0.16 -32.77 -12.18
CA ALA A 88 -0.31 -32.23 -10.83
C ALA A 88 -0.41 -33.35 -9.78
N TYR A 89 -1.21 -34.38 -10.03
CA TYR A 89 -1.35 -35.52 -9.12
C TYR A 89 -0.03 -36.27 -8.94
N PHE A 90 0.64 -36.64 -10.04
CA PHE A 90 1.89 -37.40 -9.96
C PHE A 90 3.04 -36.62 -9.29
N LEU A 91 3.13 -35.31 -9.54
CA LEU A 91 4.23 -34.49 -9.00
C LEU A 91 3.99 -34.07 -7.55
N TYR A 92 2.74 -33.83 -7.13
CA TYR A 92 2.44 -33.20 -5.83
C TYR A 92 1.79 -34.09 -4.77
N ARG A 93 1.42 -35.36 -5.08
CA ARG A 93 0.78 -36.26 -4.08
C ARG A 93 1.62 -36.45 -2.80
N GLN A 94 2.94 -36.40 -2.88
CA GLN A 94 3.86 -36.58 -1.74
C GLN A 94 4.97 -35.52 -1.70
N ALA A 95 4.73 -34.36 -2.33
CA ALA A 95 5.75 -33.32 -2.46
C ALA A 95 5.98 -32.60 -1.13
N THR A 96 7.12 -32.84 -0.49
CA THR A 96 7.56 -32.08 0.70
C THR A 96 8.18 -30.73 0.30
N LYS A 97 8.91 -30.71 -0.82
CA LYS A 97 9.51 -29.53 -1.44
C LYS A 97 8.97 -29.35 -2.84
N ASP A 98 8.94 -28.11 -3.32
CA ASP A 98 8.41 -27.77 -4.64
C ASP A 98 9.30 -28.33 -5.76
N PRO A 99 8.84 -29.30 -6.57
CA PRO A 99 9.65 -29.93 -7.60
C PRO A 99 9.88 -29.01 -8.81
N ILE A 100 8.97 -28.06 -9.07
CA ILE A 100 9.06 -27.14 -10.21
C ILE A 100 9.38 -25.74 -9.68
N SER A 101 10.66 -25.48 -9.40
CA SER A 101 11.10 -24.20 -8.84
C SER A 101 11.94 -23.41 -9.84
N ILE A 102 11.26 -22.79 -10.80
CA ILE A 102 11.88 -21.94 -11.83
C ILE A 102 12.05 -20.52 -11.26
N PRO A 103 13.26 -19.92 -11.26
CA PRO A 103 13.51 -18.60 -10.66
C PRO A 103 12.58 -17.49 -11.15
N VAL A 104 12.35 -17.42 -12.47
CA VAL A 104 11.50 -16.38 -13.08
C VAL A 104 10.05 -16.44 -12.60
N LEU A 105 9.49 -17.65 -12.47
CA LEU A 105 8.11 -17.83 -11.99
C LEU A 105 8.01 -17.60 -10.47
N ARG A 106 9.07 -17.96 -9.73
CA ARG A 106 9.15 -17.77 -8.28
C ARG A 106 9.14 -16.28 -7.91
N GLU A 107 9.94 -15.48 -8.61
CA GLU A 107 10.02 -14.02 -8.43
C GLU A 107 8.93 -13.26 -9.20
N LYS A 108 7.78 -13.91 -9.49
CA LYS A 108 6.63 -13.30 -10.17
C LYS A 108 6.99 -12.50 -11.44
N PHE A 109 7.85 -13.06 -12.29
CA PHE A 109 8.35 -12.40 -13.52
C PHE A 109 9.12 -11.08 -13.29
N TYR A 110 9.64 -10.85 -12.08
CA TYR A 110 10.33 -9.63 -11.69
C TYR A 110 9.49 -8.34 -11.81
N VAL A 111 8.16 -8.47 -11.86
CA VAL A 111 7.24 -7.33 -12.03
C VAL A 111 7.32 -6.41 -10.82
N ASP A 112 7.40 -6.99 -9.62
CA ASP A 112 7.46 -6.24 -8.36
C ASP A 112 8.78 -5.42 -8.30
N GLU A 113 9.91 -5.99 -8.71
CA GLU A 113 11.23 -5.34 -8.71
C GLU A 113 11.32 -4.24 -9.77
N ILE A 114 10.76 -4.48 -10.96
CA ILE A 114 10.68 -3.44 -11.99
C ILE A 114 9.80 -2.30 -11.49
N TYR A 115 8.65 -2.59 -10.91
CA TYR A 115 7.76 -1.57 -10.36
C TYR A 115 8.45 -0.75 -9.26
N GLN A 116 9.14 -1.43 -8.34
CA GLN A 116 9.89 -0.81 -7.26
C GLN A 116 10.99 0.13 -7.79
N ARG A 117 11.72 -0.29 -8.84
CA ARG A 117 12.83 0.50 -9.40
C ARG A 117 12.35 1.66 -10.27
N VAL A 118 11.31 1.43 -11.07
CA VAL A 118 10.86 2.39 -12.09
C VAL A 118 9.89 3.42 -11.51
N PHE A 119 9.02 3.02 -10.59
CA PHE A 119 7.99 3.92 -10.05
C PHE A 119 8.26 4.32 -8.61
N VAL A 120 8.52 3.36 -7.72
CA VAL A 120 8.65 3.65 -6.28
C VAL A 120 9.94 4.41 -5.96
N SER A 121 11.09 3.95 -6.47
CA SER A 121 12.38 4.57 -6.15
C SER A 121 12.48 6.05 -6.59
N PRO A 122 12.02 6.45 -7.79
CA PRO A 122 11.98 7.87 -8.14
C PRO A 122 11.00 8.66 -7.28
N GLN A 123 9.82 8.10 -7.00
CA GLN A 123 8.83 8.74 -6.13
C GLN A 123 9.39 9.00 -4.73
N ASP A 124 10.09 8.03 -4.14
CA ASP A 124 10.74 8.19 -2.84
C ASP A 124 11.87 9.22 -2.87
N ALA A 125 12.62 9.29 -3.98
CA ALA A 125 13.65 10.31 -4.15
C ALA A 125 13.04 11.72 -4.19
N PHE A 126 11.92 11.90 -4.90
CA PHE A 126 11.16 13.16 -4.89
C PHE A 126 10.63 13.49 -3.51
N ALA A 127 10.05 12.53 -2.79
CA ALA A 127 9.56 12.74 -1.43
C ALA A 127 10.67 13.22 -0.49
N ARG A 128 11.86 12.61 -0.57
CA ARG A 128 13.03 13.03 0.22
C ARG A 128 13.51 14.43 -0.13
N LEU A 129 13.47 14.80 -1.40
CA LEU A 129 13.82 16.16 -1.83
C LEU A 129 12.85 17.20 -1.26
N THR A 130 11.55 16.91 -1.30
CA THR A 130 10.53 17.78 -0.72
C THR A 130 10.66 17.89 0.80
N ASP A 131 10.91 16.79 1.51
CA ASP A 131 11.14 16.82 2.97
C ASP A 131 12.42 17.58 3.34
N ALA A 132 13.49 17.43 2.55
CA ALA A 132 14.71 18.22 2.72
C ALA A 132 14.46 19.71 2.53
N PHE A 133 13.67 20.09 1.51
CA PHE A 133 13.28 21.47 1.27
C PHE A 133 12.41 22.03 2.41
N GLU A 134 11.42 21.28 2.88
CA GLU A 134 10.57 21.66 4.03
C GLU A 134 11.42 21.84 5.30
N GLY A 135 12.35 20.92 5.54
CA GLY A 135 13.27 21.01 6.67
C GLY A 135 14.21 22.21 6.63
N TRP A 136 14.81 22.49 5.46
CA TRP A 136 15.79 23.56 5.34
C TRP A 136 15.13 24.95 5.26
N VAL A 137 14.14 25.12 4.39
CA VAL A 137 13.50 26.43 4.16
C VAL A 137 12.49 26.74 5.25
N VAL A 138 11.52 25.85 5.48
CA VAL A 138 10.39 26.17 6.37
C VAL A 138 10.83 26.07 7.82
N ARG A 139 11.28 24.89 8.25
CA ARG A 139 11.68 24.68 9.66
C ARG A 139 12.96 25.44 10.01
N GLY A 140 13.94 25.45 9.12
CA GLY A 140 15.22 26.13 9.31
C GLY A 140 15.11 27.64 9.14
N PHE A 141 15.04 28.10 7.90
CA PHE A 141 15.15 29.52 7.57
C PHE A 141 13.96 30.34 8.09
N LEU A 142 12.73 29.94 7.79
CA LEU A 142 11.54 30.71 8.17
C LEU A 142 11.28 30.67 9.68
N VAL A 143 11.19 29.47 10.28
CA VAL A 143 10.80 29.35 11.70
C VAL A 143 11.98 29.64 12.64
N ARG A 144 13.10 28.92 12.52
CA ARG A 144 14.24 29.15 13.43
C ARG A 144 14.93 30.48 13.17
N GLY A 145 15.06 30.89 11.90
CA GLY A 145 15.66 32.18 11.53
C GLY A 145 14.88 33.36 12.11
N SER A 146 13.56 33.39 11.95
CA SER A 146 12.72 34.43 12.58
C SER A 146 12.84 34.43 14.10
N GLY A 147 12.90 33.25 14.74
CA GLY A 147 13.13 33.12 16.17
C GLY A 147 14.49 33.70 16.62
N VAL A 148 15.55 33.50 15.84
CA VAL A 148 16.87 34.07 16.13
C VAL A 148 16.83 35.59 16.04
N VAL A 149 16.21 36.15 15.00
CA VAL A 149 16.06 37.61 14.85
C VAL A 149 15.29 38.20 16.02
N ALA A 150 14.16 37.60 16.39
CA ALA A 150 13.36 38.06 17.53
C ALA A 150 14.16 38.04 18.85
N ARG A 151 14.91 36.97 19.11
CA ARG A 151 15.76 36.86 20.31
C ARG A 151 16.90 37.87 20.30
N ALA A 152 17.57 38.05 19.16
CA ALA A 152 18.65 39.02 19.02
C ALA A 152 18.15 40.44 19.30
N SER A 153 16.99 40.81 18.75
CA SER A 153 16.33 42.09 19.03
C SER A 153 16.01 42.26 20.52
N GLY A 154 15.45 41.24 21.17
CA GLY A 154 15.17 41.27 22.61
C GLY A 154 16.43 41.41 23.47
N GLN A 155 17.51 40.71 23.11
CA GLN A 155 18.80 40.82 23.80
C GLN A 155 19.44 42.20 23.60
N GLY A 156 19.34 42.78 22.41
CA GLY A 156 19.80 44.14 22.13
C GLY A 156 19.04 45.18 22.95
N LEU A 157 17.71 45.11 22.99
CA LEU A 157 16.89 45.99 23.85
C LEU A 157 17.23 45.81 25.34
N ARG A 158 17.56 44.60 25.77
CA ARG A 158 17.95 44.33 27.16
C ARG A 158 19.21 45.09 27.57
N LEU A 159 20.14 45.32 26.64
CA LEU A 159 21.37 46.09 26.91
C LEU A 159 21.10 47.59 27.12
N VAL A 160 20.01 48.13 26.55
CA VAL A 160 19.60 49.52 26.77
C VAL A 160 19.02 49.72 28.18
N GLN A 161 18.47 48.66 28.78
CA GLN A 161 18.02 48.66 30.18
C GLN A 161 19.22 48.45 31.12
N CYS A 162 20.06 49.47 31.29
CA CYS A 162 20.99 49.54 32.42
C CYS A 162 20.19 49.94 33.67
N GLY A 163 20.24 49.13 34.73
CA GLY A 163 19.49 49.33 35.98
C GLY A 163 19.82 50.59 36.81
N GLN A 164 20.32 51.64 36.16
CA GLN A 164 20.69 52.91 36.74
C GLN A 164 19.53 53.91 36.62
N VAL A 165 18.86 54.16 37.75
CA VAL A 165 17.66 55.02 37.86
C VAL A 165 17.85 56.42 37.24
N GLN A 166 19.08 56.94 37.25
CA GLN A 166 19.42 58.25 36.67
C GLN A 166 19.24 58.30 35.14
N ILE A 167 19.55 57.23 34.42
CA ILE A 167 19.41 57.19 32.95
C ILE A 167 17.92 57.23 32.58
N TYR A 168 17.08 56.50 33.31
CA TYR A 168 15.63 56.54 33.12
C TYR A 168 15.06 57.93 33.35
N ALA A 169 15.49 58.62 34.42
CA ALA A 169 15.06 59.99 34.71
C ALA A 169 15.47 60.97 33.59
N ALA A 170 16.70 60.86 33.08
CA ALA A 170 17.18 61.71 31.98
C ALA A 170 16.38 61.50 30.69
N VAL A 171 16.10 60.24 30.32
CA VAL A 171 15.28 59.90 29.14
C VAL A 171 13.84 60.40 29.30
N PHE A 172 13.26 60.29 30.50
CA PHE A 172 11.92 60.79 30.80
C PHE A 172 11.82 62.31 30.62
N ILE A 173 12.74 63.06 31.23
CA ILE A 173 12.78 64.52 31.12
C ILE A 173 12.93 64.95 29.65
N LEU A 174 13.84 64.32 28.91
CA LEU A 174 14.05 64.59 27.49
C LEU A 174 12.79 64.29 26.66
N GLY A 175 12.07 63.20 26.97
CA GLY A 175 10.79 62.86 26.35
C GLY A 175 9.71 63.92 26.60
N VAL A 176 9.61 64.44 27.83
CA VAL A 176 8.67 65.52 28.17
C VAL A 176 8.98 66.81 27.38
N PHE A 177 10.26 67.20 27.29
CA PHE A 177 10.65 68.37 26.50
C PHE A 177 10.33 68.22 25.01
N LEU A 178 10.58 67.04 24.43
CA LEU A 178 10.23 66.77 23.03
C LEU A 178 8.72 66.82 22.81
N LEU A 179 7.92 66.25 23.71
CA LEU A 179 6.47 66.23 23.60
C LEU A 179 5.88 67.63 23.72
N LEU A 180 6.36 68.44 24.67
CA LEU A 180 5.96 69.84 24.81
C LEU A 180 6.40 70.68 23.61
N GLY A 181 7.61 70.47 23.08
CA GLY A 181 8.09 71.15 21.87
C GLY A 181 7.29 70.79 20.62
N TRP A 182 6.90 69.51 20.49
CA TRP A 182 6.02 69.06 19.40
C TRP A 182 4.62 69.66 19.51
N LEU A 183 4.08 69.73 20.73
CA LEU A 183 2.75 70.28 21.00
C LEU A 183 2.71 71.81 20.82
N TRP A 184 3.78 72.51 21.23
CA TRP A 184 3.96 73.94 20.99
C TRP A 184 4.13 74.28 19.49
N ARG A 185 4.57 73.31 18.68
CA ARG A 185 4.65 73.47 17.22
C ARG A 185 3.30 73.18 16.52
N GLN A 186 2.33 72.58 17.20
CA GLN A 186 1.00 72.26 16.66
C GLN A 186 -0.12 73.22 17.12
N GLY A 187 0.09 73.98 18.19
CA GLY A 187 -0.78 75.08 18.60
C GLY A 187 -0.28 76.40 18.03
#